data_AF-A0A6L3ETU7-F1
#
_entry.id   AF-A0A6L3ETU7-F1
#
_cell.length_a   1.000
_cell.length_b   1.000
_cell.length_c   1.000
_cell.angle_alpha   90.00
_cell.angle_beta   90.00
_cell.angle_gamma   90.00
#
_symmetry.space_group_name_H-M   'P 1'
#
loop_
_entity.id
_entity.type
_entity.pdbx_description
1 polymer ?
#
loop_
_entity_poly.entity_id
_entity_poly.type
_entity_poly.pdbx_seq_one_letter_code
_entity_poly.pdbx_strand_id
1 'polypeptide(L)'
;MHGYGVMSREIVRELGNFQPTHVIVHTGVGAQAASACASFWLAWGELRPYFIMVEPERADCFFKSALAGEPVAVYGDLDTGMAGLACGEVSPAVWDILRQGTDHFSTVSDLFALDSMRVFANPEHGDPAIVLGETGAAGLALLMAARAYQPVWRNLGLRPDASVLLLGSEGDTDLEIYREVVGRNADEILS
;
A
#
# COMPACT_ATOMS: atom_id res chain seq x y z
N MET A 1 -13.96 0.06 -10.28
CA MET A 1 -12.62 -0.40 -10.69
C MET A 1 -12.02 0.45 -11.82
N HIS A 2 -12.63 0.53 -13.02
CA HIS A 2 -12.00 1.20 -14.18
C HIS A 2 -11.54 2.65 -13.98
N GLY A 3 -12.20 3.42 -13.10
CA GLY A 3 -11.78 4.78 -12.75
C GLY A 3 -10.38 4.84 -12.14
N TYR A 4 -10.02 3.89 -11.26
CA TYR A 4 -8.68 3.81 -10.68
C TYR A 4 -7.59 3.52 -11.72
N GLY A 5 -7.97 3.00 -12.89
CA GLY A 5 -7.02 2.75 -13.98
C GLY A 5 -6.43 4.03 -14.57
N VAL A 6 -7.03 5.20 -14.32
CA VAL A 6 -6.44 6.50 -14.71
C VAL A 6 -5.09 6.68 -14.02
N MET A 7 -5.06 6.59 -12.69
CA MET A 7 -3.85 6.71 -11.88
C MET A 7 -2.77 5.71 -12.32
N SER A 8 -3.15 4.45 -12.54
CA SER A 8 -2.17 3.42 -12.98
C SER A 8 -1.59 3.72 -14.36
N ARG A 9 -2.36 4.29 -15.29
CA ARG A 9 -1.87 4.70 -16.61
C ARG A 9 -0.98 5.94 -16.52
N GLU A 10 -1.29 6.87 -15.63
CA GLU A 10 -0.46 8.05 -15.38
C GLU A 10 0.91 7.64 -14.82
N ILE A 11 0.92 6.73 -13.84
CA ILE A 11 2.15 6.14 -13.31
C ILE A 11 3.00 5.52 -14.42
N VAL A 12 2.41 4.64 -15.24
CA VAL A 12 3.17 3.99 -16.34
C VAL A 12 3.73 5.03 -17.32
N ARG A 13 2.94 6.05 -17.65
CA ARG A 13 3.38 7.14 -18.54
C ARG A 13 4.53 7.95 -17.93
N GLU A 14 4.46 8.28 -16.65
CA GLU A 14 5.45 9.11 -15.95
C GLU A 14 6.75 8.37 -15.68
N LEU A 15 6.68 7.07 -15.40
CA LEU A 15 7.86 6.22 -15.27
C LEU A 15 8.57 6.03 -16.63
N GLY A 16 7.84 6.08 -17.74
CA GLY A 16 8.40 5.97 -19.08
C GLY A 16 9.12 4.64 -19.28
N ASN A 17 10.44 4.67 -19.48
CA ASN A 17 11.27 3.47 -19.62
C ASN A 17 11.72 2.88 -18.28
N PHE A 18 11.53 3.61 -17.17
CA PHE A 18 11.85 3.10 -15.86
C PHE A 18 10.77 2.10 -15.43
N GLN A 19 11.22 0.94 -14.96
CA GLN A 19 10.33 -0.11 -14.50
C GLN A 19 10.63 -0.42 -13.03
N PRO A 20 9.65 -0.26 -12.12
CA PRO A 20 9.85 -0.63 -10.73
C PRO A 20 10.00 -2.15 -10.63
N THR A 21 10.82 -2.59 -9.68
CA THR A 21 10.95 -4.02 -9.36
C THR A 21 9.82 -4.52 -8.48
N HIS A 22 9.25 -3.63 -7.65
CA HIS A 22 8.17 -3.93 -6.72
C HIS A 22 7.14 -2.82 -6.73
N VAL A 23 5.89 -3.16 -6.46
CA VAL A 23 4.84 -2.21 -6.13
C VAL A 23 4.12 -2.68 -4.88
N ILE A 24 3.94 -1.76 -3.93
CA ILE A 24 3.19 -2.03 -2.69
C ILE A 24 1.89 -1.24 -2.75
N VAL A 25 0.78 -1.97 -2.64
CA VAL A 25 -0.57 -1.39 -2.72
C VAL A 25 -1.34 -1.68 -1.44
N HIS A 26 -1.67 -0.62 -0.73
CA HIS A 26 -2.54 -0.69 0.43
C HIS A 26 -3.97 -1.06 -0.01
N THR A 27 -4.60 -1.99 0.69
CA THR A 27 -5.81 -2.66 0.19
C THR A 27 -6.92 -2.73 1.23
N GLY A 28 -8.08 -2.13 0.92
CA GLY A 28 -9.35 -2.37 1.61
C GLY A 28 -10.15 -3.44 0.85
N VAL A 29 -11.31 -3.09 0.27
CA VAL A 29 -12.09 -4.02 -0.61
C VAL A 29 -11.40 -4.44 -1.93
N GLY A 30 -10.23 -3.89 -2.24
CA GLY A 30 -9.37 -4.31 -3.35
C GLY A 30 -9.61 -3.70 -4.74
N ALA A 31 -10.54 -2.74 -4.88
CA ALA A 31 -10.84 -2.13 -6.18
C ALA A 31 -9.65 -1.36 -6.80
N GLN A 32 -8.88 -0.63 -5.98
CA GLN A 32 -7.68 0.08 -6.43
C GLN A 32 -6.57 -0.92 -6.77
N ALA A 33 -6.30 -1.87 -5.86
CA ALA A 33 -5.29 -2.91 -6.06
C ALA A 33 -5.54 -3.71 -7.34
N ALA A 34 -6.76 -4.16 -7.59
CA ALA A 34 -7.08 -4.91 -8.82
C ALA A 34 -6.91 -4.07 -10.08
N SER A 35 -7.26 -2.79 -10.02
CA SER A 35 -7.04 -1.87 -11.14
C SER A 35 -5.57 -1.65 -11.43
N ALA A 36 -4.75 -1.46 -10.40
CA ALA A 36 -3.31 -1.31 -10.52
C ALA A 36 -2.67 -2.59 -11.06
N CYS A 37 -3.00 -3.74 -10.46
CA CYS A 37 -2.54 -5.05 -10.88
C CYS A 37 -2.83 -5.31 -12.37
N ALA A 38 -4.08 -5.12 -12.80
CA ALA A 38 -4.47 -5.31 -14.20
C ALA A 38 -3.74 -4.33 -15.13
N SER A 39 -3.61 -3.06 -14.73
CA SER A 39 -2.97 -2.04 -15.56
C SER A 39 -1.47 -2.29 -15.72
N PHE A 40 -0.79 -2.72 -14.66
CA PHE A 40 0.63 -3.06 -14.70
C PHE A 40 0.89 -4.37 -15.44
N TRP A 41 -0.04 -5.33 -15.38
CA TRP A 41 0.02 -6.51 -16.22
C TRP A 41 -0.11 -6.15 -17.71
N LEU A 42 -1.02 -5.25 -18.07
CA LEU A 42 -1.17 -4.78 -19.45
C LEU A 42 0.03 -3.97 -19.94
N ALA A 43 0.68 -3.20 -19.05
CA ALA A 43 1.83 -2.37 -19.40
C ALA A 43 3.13 -3.16 -19.54
N TRP A 44 3.38 -4.11 -18.64
CA TRP A 44 4.69 -4.77 -18.51
C TRP A 44 4.65 -6.29 -18.71
N GLY A 45 3.48 -6.91 -18.81
CA GLY A 45 3.34 -8.35 -19.06
C GLY A 45 4.09 -9.20 -18.04
N GLU A 46 4.86 -10.19 -18.52
CA GLU A 46 5.68 -11.05 -17.66
C GLU A 46 6.78 -10.31 -16.90
N LEU A 47 7.16 -9.11 -17.35
CA LEU A 47 8.18 -8.32 -16.67
C LEU A 47 7.63 -7.53 -15.49
N ARG A 48 6.31 -7.48 -15.27
CA ARG A 48 5.66 -6.67 -14.22
C ARG A 48 6.41 -6.71 -12.86
N PRO A 49 6.35 -5.63 -12.06
CA PRO A 49 6.89 -5.65 -10.71
C PRO A 49 6.26 -6.76 -9.88
N TYR A 50 6.97 -7.19 -8.84
CA TYR A 50 6.36 -7.93 -7.74
C TYR A 50 5.23 -7.08 -7.14
N PHE A 51 4.03 -7.64 -7.13
CA PHE A 51 2.83 -6.99 -6.66
C PHE A 51 2.57 -7.43 -5.22
N ILE A 52 2.74 -6.49 -4.29
CA ILE A 52 2.62 -6.73 -2.86
C ILE A 52 1.40 -5.99 -2.35
N MET A 53 0.45 -6.72 -1.76
CA MET A 53 -0.68 -6.14 -1.07
C MET A 53 -0.36 -5.96 0.41
N VAL A 54 -0.77 -4.83 0.98
CA VAL A 54 -0.71 -4.57 2.42
C VAL A 54 -2.08 -4.22 2.96
N GLU A 55 -2.47 -4.91 4.04
CA GLU A 55 -3.69 -4.68 4.81
C GLU A 55 -3.34 -4.34 6.27
N PRO A 56 -4.23 -3.65 7.00
CA PRO A 56 -4.15 -3.58 8.46
C PRO A 56 -4.32 -4.96 9.09
N GLU A 57 -3.58 -5.28 10.16
CA GLU A 57 -3.71 -6.55 10.91
C GLU A 57 -5.14 -6.85 11.40
N ARG A 58 -5.95 -5.80 11.61
CA ARG A 58 -7.32 -5.88 12.09
C ARG A 58 -8.37 -6.03 10.99
N ALA A 59 -8.02 -5.76 9.73
CA ALA A 59 -8.91 -5.89 8.57
C ALA A 59 -8.17 -6.52 7.38
N ASP A 60 -7.66 -7.74 7.60
CA ASP A 60 -6.75 -8.50 6.75
C ASP A 60 -7.48 -9.56 5.88
N CYS A 61 -8.57 -9.13 5.23
CA CYS A 61 -9.48 -10.04 4.53
C CYS A 61 -8.81 -10.76 3.34
N PHE A 62 -7.94 -10.08 2.58
CA PHE A 62 -7.20 -10.71 1.49
C PHE A 62 -6.10 -11.64 1.99
N PHE A 63 -5.39 -11.28 3.05
CA PHE A 63 -4.37 -12.14 3.66
C PHE A 63 -4.98 -13.46 4.13
N LYS A 64 -6.09 -13.41 4.87
CA LYS A 64 -6.81 -14.62 5.29
C LYS A 64 -7.38 -15.40 4.11
N SER A 65 -7.88 -14.70 3.10
CA SER A 65 -8.38 -15.35 1.86
C SER A 65 -7.27 -16.06 1.10
N ALA A 66 -6.08 -15.48 1.03
CA ALA A 66 -4.92 -16.10 0.38
C ALA A 66 -4.47 -17.37 1.12
N LEU A 67 -4.50 -17.37 2.45
CA LEU A 67 -4.21 -18.55 3.27
C LEU A 67 -5.27 -19.66 3.10
N ALA A 68 -6.55 -19.29 3.00
CA ALA A 68 -7.64 -20.24 2.80
C ALA A 68 -7.74 -20.76 1.34
N GLY A 69 -7.21 -20.00 0.37
CA GLY A 69 -7.33 -20.27 -1.05
C GLY A 69 -8.66 -19.82 -1.67
N GLU A 70 -9.56 -19.26 -0.87
CA GLU A 70 -10.90 -18.77 -1.25
C GLU A 70 -11.26 -17.51 -0.45
N PRO A 71 -12.21 -16.67 -0.91
CA PRO A 71 -12.63 -15.48 -0.17
C PRO A 71 -13.18 -15.83 1.21
N VAL A 72 -12.60 -15.26 2.25
CA VAL A 72 -13.08 -15.33 3.63
C VAL A 72 -13.35 -13.94 4.17
N ALA A 73 -14.43 -13.82 4.92
CA ALA A 73 -14.77 -12.61 5.66
C ALA A 73 -14.05 -12.58 7.02
N VAL A 74 -13.55 -11.42 7.39
CA VAL A 74 -13.08 -11.09 8.73
C VAL A 74 -14.24 -10.47 9.49
N TYR A 75 -14.60 -11.09 10.60
CA TYR A 75 -15.64 -10.60 11.50
C TYR A 75 -15.03 -10.04 12.78
N GLY A 76 -15.74 -9.12 13.44
CA GLY A 76 -15.32 -8.49 14.68
C GLY A 76 -15.17 -6.99 14.53
N ASP A 77 -14.38 -6.41 15.44
CA ASP A 77 -14.07 -4.99 15.41
C ASP A 77 -12.89 -4.76 14.46
N LEU A 78 -13.18 -4.15 13.30
CA LEU A 78 -12.22 -3.83 12.25
C LEU A 78 -11.52 -2.50 12.54
N ASP A 79 -11.30 -2.20 13.82
CA ASP A 79 -10.75 -0.95 14.30
C ASP A 79 -9.29 -0.83 13.90
N THR A 80 -9.02 0.15 13.03
CA THR A 80 -7.69 0.50 12.53
C THR A 80 -7.65 1.99 12.22
N GLY A 81 -6.53 2.64 12.52
CA GLY A 81 -6.25 4.01 12.12
C GLY A 81 -6.18 4.19 10.60
N MET A 82 -5.97 3.12 9.82
CA MET A 82 -6.04 3.14 8.36
C MET A 82 -7.50 3.04 7.89
N ALA A 83 -8.31 4.09 8.17
CA ALA A 83 -9.76 4.07 7.97
C ALA A 83 -10.19 3.70 6.53
N GLY A 84 -9.41 4.06 5.51
CA GLY A 84 -9.67 3.70 4.11
C GLY A 84 -9.54 2.20 3.82
N LEU A 85 -8.97 1.42 4.75
CA LEU A 85 -8.70 -0.02 4.61
C LEU A 85 -9.55 -0.89 5.55
N ALA A 86 -10.39 -0.30 6.41
CA ALA A 86 -11.20 -1.00 7.41
C ALA A 86 -12.35 -1.83 6.78
N CYS A 87 -12.00 -2.92 6.09
CA CYS A 87 -12.90 -3.75 5.31
C CYS A 87 -12.77 -5.23 5.70
N GLY A 88 -13.88 -5.89 6.02
CA GLY A 88 -13.88 -7.29 6.43
C GLY A 88 -14.07 -8.27 5.28
N GLU A 89 -14.44 -7.82 4.09
CA GLU A 89 -14.81 -8.69 2.98
C GLU A 89 -14.06 -8.34 1.69
N VAL A 90 -13.58 -9.39 1.03
CA VAL A 90 -13.04 -9.32 -0.33
C VAL A 90 -14.18 -9.14 -1.32
N SER A 91 -14.05 -8.19 -2.25
CA SER A 91 -15.00 -8.09 -3.36
C SER A 91 -14.85 -9.28 -4.33
N PRO A 92 -15.91 -10.05 -4.62
CA PRO A 92 -15.82 -11.19 -5.55
C PRO A 92 -15.35 -10.76 -6.95
N ALA A 93 -15.69 -9.54 -7.37
CA ALA A 93 -15.31 -9.00 -8.67
C ALA A 93 -13.80 -8.71 -8.81
N VAL A 94 -13.07 -8.66 -7.70
CA VAL A 94 -11.64 -8.34 -7.69
C VAL A 94 -10.76 -9.53 -7.30
N TRP A 95 -11.34 -10.51 -6.60
CA TRP A 95 -10.62 -11.66 -6.08
C TRP A 95 -9.85 -12.42 -7.16
N ASP A 96 -10.50 -12.75 -8.29
CA ASP A 96 -9.84 -13.55 -9.33
C ASP A 96 -8.64 -12.84 -9.95
N ILE A 97 -8.68 -11.51 -10.03
CA ILE A 97 -7.56 -10.68 -10.51
C ILE A 97 -6.43 -10.73 -9.48
N LEU A 98 -6.75 -10.44 -8.22
CA LEU A 98 -5.75 -10.28 -7.17
C LEU A 98 -5.14 -11.61 -6.72
N ARG A 99 -5.91 -12.69 -6.67
CA ARG A 99 -5.41 -14.04 -6.36
C ARG A 99 -4.36 -14.51 -7.37
N GLN A 100 -4.47 -14.09 -8.63
CA GLN A 100 -3.54 -14.47 -9.69
C GLN A 100 -2.38 -13.50 -9.85
N GLY A 101 -2.64 -12.21 -9.65
CA GLY A 101 -1.67 -11.15 -9.93
C GLY A 101 -0.81 -10.71 -8.75
N THR A 102 -1.17 -11.09 -7.52
CA THR A 102 -0.44 -10.74 -6.30
C THR A 102 0.62 -11.78 -5.98
N ASP A 103 1.84 -11.32 -5.73
CA ASP A 103 2.96 -12.20 -5.34
C ASP A 103 3.05 -12.33 -3.80
N HIS A 104 2.69 -11.28 -3.06
CA HIS A 104 2.67 -11.30 -1.60
C HIS A 104 1.44 -10.62 -1.02
N PHE A 105 0.72 -11.33 -0.16
CA PHE A 105 -0.28 -10.78 0.73
C PHE A 105 0.40 -10.52 2.08
N SER A 106 0.31 -9.30 2.58
CA SER A 106 0.98 -8.87 3.81
C SER A 106 0.03 -8.08 4.71
N THR A 107 0.31 -8.10 6.00
CA THR A 107 -0.38 -7.27 6.98
C THR A 107 0.60 -6.37 7.71
N VAL A 108 0.14 -5.23 8.19
CA VAL A 108 0.94 -4.30 8.99
C VAL A 108 0.11 -3.71 10.14
N SER A 109 0.77 -3.48 11.28
CA SER A 109 0.19 -2.77 12.40
C SER A 109 0.07 -1.26 12.10
N ASP A 110 -0.97 -0.63 12.61
CA ASP A 110 -1.19 0.82 12.55
C ASP A 110 0.01 1.62 13.05
N LEU A 111 0.76 1.10 14.04
CA LEU A 111 1.94 1.80 14.57
C LEU A 111 2.96 2.13 13.47
N PHE A 112 3.18 1.21 12.52
CA PHE A 112 4.07 1.48 11.39
C PHE A 112 3.45 2.44 10.38
N ALA A 113 2.13 2.49 10.24
CA ALA A 113 1.46 3.49 9.40
C ALA A 113 1.68 4.90 9.98
N LEU A 114 1.49 5.07 11.29
CA LEU A 114 1.73 6.34 11.98
C LEU A 114 3.21 6.76 11.91
N ASP A 115 4.15 5.82 12.08
CA ASP A 115 5.57 6.10 11.93
C ASP A 115 5.94 6.46 10.48
N SER A 116 5.31 5.80 9.51
CA SER A 116 5.49 6.10 8.09
C SER A 116 5.02 7.52 7.73
N MET A 117 3.89 7.99 8.30
CA MET A 117 3.45 9.39 8.15
C MET A 117 4.52 10.36 8.63
N ARG A 118 5.14 10.08 9.79
CA ARG A 118 6.23 10.90 10.33
C ARG A 118 7.44 10.93 9.42
N VAL A 119 7.81 9.80 8.81
CA VAL A 119 8.93 9.72 7.87
C VAL A 119 8.66 10.53 6.60
N PHE A 120 7.46 10.41 6.01
CA PHE A 120 7.10 11.20 4.83
C PHE A 120 7.07 12.71 5.10
N ALA A 121 6.64 13.12 6.28
CA ALA A 121 6.63 14.53 6.69
C ALA A 121 8.00 15.08 7.13
N ASN A 122 8.95 14.20 7.47
CA ASN A 122 10.30 14.54 7.93
C ASN A 122 11.35 13.75 7.15
N PRO A 123 11.46 14.00 5.83
CA PRO A 123 12.37 13.25 4.97
C PRO A 123 13.83 13.49 5.36
N GLU A 124 14.67 12.49 5.10
CA GLU A 124 16.12 12.61 5.25
C GLU A 124 16.79 12.81 3.89
N HIS A 125 18.09 13.10 3.89
CA HIS A 125 18.95 13.08 2.69
C HIS A 125 18.52 13.99 1.51
N GLY A 126 17.65 14.97 1.76
CA GLY A 126 17.17 15.91 0.75
C GLY A 126 15.97 15.40 -0.07
N ASP A 127 15.36 14.29 0.33
CA ASP A 127 14.10 13.83 -0.26
C ASP A 127 12.98 14.85 0.00
N PRO A 128 11.99 14.99 -0.91
CA PRO A 128 10.88 15.90 -0.72
C PRO A 128 9.96 15.41 0.41
N ALA A 129 9.41 16.36 1.16
CA ALA A 129 8.37 16.03 2.12
C ALA A 129 7.07 15.69 1.37
N ILE A 130 6.34 14.70 1.86
CA ILE A 130 5.05 14.29 1.32
C ILE A 130 4.06 14.23 2.48
N VAL A 131 2.90 14.84 2.31
CA VAL A 131 1.80 14.76 3.28
C VAL A 131 0.96 13.55 2.91
N LEU A 132 0.99 12.52 3.77
CA LEU A 132 0.19 11.30 3.60
C LEU A 132 -0.50 10.94 4.91
N GLY A 133 -1.79 10.61 4.81
CA GLY A 133 -2.55 9.99 5.90
C GLY A 133 -2.16 8.54 6.13
N GLU A 134 -2.77 7.93 7.13
CA GLU A 134 -2.51 6.57 7.60
C GLU A 134 -2.61 5.55 6.46
N THR A 135 -3.67 5.63 5.65
CA THR A 135 -3.91 4.68 4.54
C THR A 135 -2.86 4.84 3.45
N GLY A 136 -2.56 6.09 3.06
CA GLY A 136 -1.58 6.39 2.01
C GLY A 136 -0.15 6.04 2.43
N ALA A 137 0.15 6.09 3.72
CA ALA A 137 1.46 5.79 4.27
C ALA A 137 1.73 4.27 4.44
N ALA A 138 0.71 3.40 4.31
CA ALA A 138 0.80 1.98 4.59
C ALA A 138 1.83 1.21 3.73
N GLY A 139 2.11 1.69 2.52
CA GLY A 139 3.13 1.09 1.66
C GLY A 139 4.55 1.15 2.26
N LEU A 140 4.94 2.32 2.77
CA LEU A 140 6.22 2.49 3.47
C LEU A 140 6.19 1.83 4.86
N ALA A 141 5.04 1.79 5.52
CA ALA A 141 4.85 1.08 6.78
C ALA A 141 5.29 -0.39 6.67
N LEU A 142 4.89 -1.08 5.58
CA LEU A 142 5.32 -2.46 5.32
C LEU A 142 6.85 -2.57 5.17
N LEU A 143 7.50 -1.63 4.46
CA LEU A 143 8.95 -1.64 4.29
C LEU A 143 9.68 -1.42 5.62
N MET A 144 9.19 -0.49 6.45
CA MET A 144 9.73 -0.23 7.78
C MET A 144 9.60 -1.46 8.69
N ALA A 145 8.43 -2.10 8.69
CA ALA A 145 8.21 -3.35 9.41
C ALA A 145 9.12 -4.46 8.89
N ALA A 146 9.19 -4.67 7.58
CA ALA A 146 10.05 -5.70 6.97
C ALA A 146 11.53 -5.47 7.29
N ARG A 147 11.99 -4.21 7.35
CA ARG A 147 13.37 -3.88 7.73
C ARG A 147 13.68 -4.27 9.17
N ALA A 148 12.72 -4.12 10.08
CA ALA A 148 12.84 -4.58 11.47
C ALA A 148 12.85 -6.12 11.58
N TYR A 149 12.26 -6.82 10.60
CA TYR A 149 12.15 -8.28 10.56
C TYR A 149 12.79 -8.89 9.30
N GLN A 150 14.11 -9.09 9.33
CA GLN A 150 14.92 -9.57 8.20
C GLN A 150 14.39 -10.78 7.39
N PRO A 151 13.68 -11.78 7.97
CA PRO A 151 13.05 -12.82 7.17
C PRO A 151 11.97 -12.29 6.22
N VAL A 152 11.16 -11.33 6.67
CA VAL A 152 10.10 -10.69 5.85
C VAL A 152 10.72 -9.92 4.70
N TRP A 153 11.75 -9.10 4.97
CA TRP A 153 12.47 -8.36 3.92
C TRP A 153 12.96 -9.26 2.78
N ARG A 154 13.55 -10.41 3.14
CA ARG A 154 14.02 -11.41 2.17
C ARG A 154 12.87 -12.09 1.43
N ASN A 155 11.78 -12.42 2.12
CA ASN A 155 10.62 -13.05 1.50
C ASN A 155 9.95 -12.14 0.47
N LEU A 156 9.94 -10.82 0.71
CA LEU A 156 9.44 -9.83 -0.24
C LEU A 156 10.32 -9.64 -1.49
N GLY A 157 11.47 -10.32 -1.58
CA GLY A 157 12.38 -10.21 -2.74
C GLY A 157 13.18 -8.91 -2.82
N LEU A 158 13.18 -8.10 -1.76
CA LEU A 158 13.83 -6.79 -1.70
C LEU A 158 15.35 -6.93 -1.67
N ARG A 159 15.98 -6.68 -2.81
CA ARG A 159 17.43 -6.69 -3.02
C ARG A 159 18.00 -5.27 -2.99
N PRO A 160 19.33 -5.08 -2.86
CA PRO A 160 19.95 -3.74 -2.86
C PRO A 160 19.67 -2.91 -4.11
N ASP A 161 19.34 -3.53 -5.24
CA ASP A 161 18.97 -2.91 -6.51
C ASP A 161 17.45 -2.76 -6.70
N ALA A 162 16.64 -3.06 -5.68
CA ALA A 162 15.20 -2.94 -5.74
C ALA A 162 14.75 -1.47 -5.82
N SER A 163 13.95 -1.17 -6.83
CA SER A 163 13.12 0.03 -6.90
C SER A 163 11.67 -0.31 -6.53
N VAL A 164 11.12 0.41 -5.54
CA VAL A 164 9.79 0.14 -5.01
C VAL A 164 8.87 1.31 -5.31
N LEU A 165 7.77 1.04 -6.02
CA LEU A 165 6.68 1.97 -6.22
C LEU A 165 5.71 1.89 -5.03
N LEU A 166 5.43 3.02 -4.41
CA LEU A 166 4.40 3.16 -3.39
C LEU A 166 3.25 4.01 -3.94
N LEU A 167 2.02 3.71 -3.54
CA LEU A 167 0.85 4.52 -3.85
C LEU A 167 0.42 5.27 -2.58
N GLY A 168 0.28 6.59 -2.68
CA GLY A 168 -0.32 7.42 -1.63
C GLY A 168 -1.73 7.82 -2.03
N SER A 169 -2.75 7.24 -1.39
CA SER A 169 -4.15 7.49 -1.76
C SER A 169 -4.78 8.72 -1.12
N GLU A 170 -4.20 9.24 -0.03
CA GLU A 170 -4.75 10.34 0.74
C GLU A 170 -3.65 11.18 1.39
N GLY A 171 -3.94 12.47 1.59
CA GLY A 171 -3.15 13.39 2.40
C GLY A 171 -3.62 13.41 3.86
N ASP A 172 -3.59 14.58 4.49
CA ASP A 172 -4.05 14.83 5.87
C ASP A 172 -5.59 14.94 5.96
N THR A 173 -6.30 13.90 5.52
CA THR A 173 -7.77 13.87 5.49
C THR A 173 -8.42 14.03 6.86
N ASP A 174 -7.75 13.59 7.93
CA ASP A 174 -8.07 13.95 9.31
C ASP A 174 -6.96 14.86 9.88
N LEU A 175 -7.25 16.16 9.92
CA LEU A 175 -6.29 17.17 10.35
C LEU A 175 -5.91 17.06 11.83
N GLU A 176 -6.82 16.56 12.68
CA GLU A 176 -6.59 16.44 14.12
C GLU A 176 -5.64 15.27 14.38
N ILE A 177 -5.95 14.10 13.82
CA ILE A 177 -5.10 12.91 13.96
C ILE A 177 -3.75 13.16 13.29
N TYR A 178 -3.72 13.73 12.09
CA TYR A 178 -2.46 14.03 11.40
C TYR A 178 -1.56 14.93 12.25
N ARG A 179 -2.12 15.99 12.85
CA ARG A 179 -1.35 16.89 13.72
C ARG A 179 -0.90 16.22 15.01
N GLU A 180 -1.72 15.35 15.60
CA GLU A 180 -1.32 14.55 16.77
C GLU A 180 -0.14 13.63 16.45
N VAL A 181 -0.18 12.97 15.29
CA VAL A 181 0.84 12.01 14.85
C VAL A 181 2.13 12.69 14.44
N VAL A 182 2.04 13.73 13.60
CA VAL A 182 3.18 14.37 12.92
C VAL A 182 3.67 15.62 13.65
N GLY A 183 2.82 16.27 14.44
CA GLY A 183 3.13 17.47 15.22
C GLY A 183 2.98 18.80 14.46
N ARG A 184 2.74 18.75 13.14
CA ARG A 184 2.61 19.91 12.23
C ARG A 184 1.49 19.66 11.23
N ASN A 185 0.91 20.72 10.69
CA ASN A 185 -0.06 20.62 9.60
C ASN A 185 0.64 20.57 8.22
N ALA A 186 -0.11 20.23 7.17
CA ALA A 186 0.42 20.12 5.81
C ALA A 186 1.11 21.39 5.30
N ASP A 187 0.53 22.57 5.56
CA ASP A 187 1.10 23.85 5.10
C ASP A 187 2.49 24.10 5.73
N GLU A 188 2.68 23.75 7.00
CA GLU A 188 3.96 23.84 7.71
C GLU A 188 5.01 22.82 7.22
N ILE A 189 4.59 21.76 6.54
CA ILE A 189 5.47 20.71 6.01
C ILE A 189 5.91 21.03 4.58
N LEU A 190 5.01 21.61 3.79
CA LEU A 190 5.23 21.88 2.36
C LEU A 190 5.83 23.27 2.08
N SER A 191 6.01 24.10 3.11
CA SER A 191 6.68 25.42 3.05
C SER A 191 8.20 25.32 3.08
#